data_AF-A0A8D0SUD2-F1
#
_entry.id   AF-A0A8D0SUD2-F1
#
_cell.length_a   1.000
_cell.length_b   1.000
_cell.length_c   1.000
_cell.angle_alpha   90.00
_cell.angle_beta   90.00
_cell.angle_gamma   90.00
#
_symmetry.space_group_name_H-M   'P 1'
#
loop_
_entity.id
_entity.type
_entity.pdbx_description
1 polymer ?
#
loop_
_entity_poly.entity_id
_entity_poly.type
_entity_poly.pdbx_seq_one_letter_code
_entity_poly.pdbx_strand_id
1 'polypeptide(L)'
;MNAFREIKPVELPNCKLVKGIESGSEDLEVLHNGLAFISTGLKYPGIKVFEPDKPGKILLMDLNEEDPTVLELRITGSNFDLSSFNPHGISTFTDEDNTVYLLVVSHPDLKSTVELFKFQEEEKTLLHLKTIKHKLLPKINDIVAVGPEHFYATNDHYFVDTYLTFWEMYLGLAWSYAVYYSPNEVQVMASGFDFANGINISPDGKYVYIAESMAHKIHVYEKHANWTLTPLKSLDFDTIVDNISVDPVTGDLWIGCHPNGMKVFFYDPENPPGSEGEGTISHQVVCQKRVKEKKETAGTTYKMSKWSSNNFTLFYS
;
A
#
# COMPACT_ATOMS: atom_id res chain seq x y z
N MET A 1 9.51 9.46 12.40
CA MET A 1 8.86 10.77 12.12
C MET A 1 9.66 11.72 11.22
N ASN A 2 11.00 11.76 11.29
CA ASN A 2 11.84 12.60 10.41
C ASN A 2 11.45 14.10 10.32
N ALA A 3 11.11 14.70 11.47
CA ALA A 3 10.44 16.00 11.57
C ALA A 3 11.17 17.20 10.93
N PHE A 4 12.48 17.10 10.70
CA PHE A 4 13.31 18.17 10.14
C PHE A 4 13.75 17.91 8.70
N ARG A 5 13.26 16.84 8.09
CA ARG A 5 13.64 16.47 6.73
C ARG A 5 12.98 17.41 5.74
N GLU A 6 13.83 18.03 4.91
CA GLU A 6 13.43 18.78 3.73
C GLU A 6 13.67 17.95 2.46
N ILE A 7 12.87 18.22 1.43
CA ILE A 7 12.94 17.52 0.15
C ILE A 7 13.90 18.28 -0.76
N LYS A 8 14.85 17.57 -1.37
CA LYS A 8 15.58 18.09 -2.53
C LYS A 8 14.77 17.73 -3.76
N PRO A 9 14.28 18.72 -4.54
CA PRO A 9 13.43 18.43 -5.69
C PRO A 9 14.11 17.46 -6.67
N VAL A 10 13.39 16.41 -7.02
CA VAL A 10 13.70 15.55 -8.17
C VAL A 10 12.55 15.73 -9.14
N GLU A 11 12.76 16.54 -10.16
CA GLU A 11 11.76 16.78 -11.19
C GLU A 11 11.80 15.65 -12.22
N LEU A 12 10.62 15.13 -12.55
CA LEU A 12 10.42 14.31 -13.73
C LEU A 12 9.76 15.15 -14.84
N PRO A 13 10.20 14.99 -16.10
CA PRO A 13 9.53 15.65 -17.20
C PRO A 13 8.12 15.06 -17.39
N ASN A 14 7.17 15.91 -17.78
CA ASN A 14 5.83 15.51 -18.21
C ASN A 14 4.92 14.89 -17.14
N CYS A 15 5.08 15.26 -15.87
CA CYS A 15 4.10 14.91 -14.84
C CYS A 15 2.76 15.63 -15.08
N LYS A 16 1.66 14.90 -14.93
CA LYS A 16 0.30 15.44 -14.95
C LYS A 16 -0.49 14.84 -13.79
N LEU A 17 -1.23 15.68 -13.10
CA LEU A 17 -2.26 15.21 -12.17
C LEU A 17 -3.36 14.48 -12.95
N VAL A 18 -3.78 13.31 -12.45
CA VAL A 18 -4.92 12.58 -13.00
C VAL A 18 -6.20 13.27 -12.54
N LYS A 19 -6.95 13.79 -13.51
CA LYS A 19 -8.22 14.47 -13.26
C LYS A 19 -9.22 13.49 -12.65
N GLY A 20 -9.89 13.91 -11.58
CA GLY A 20 -10.93 13.11 -10.92
C GLY A 20 -10.47 12.36 -9.67
N ILE A 21 -9.17 12.40 -9.35
CA ILE A 21 -8.63 11.98 -8.05
C ILE A 21 -8.34 13.23 -7.23
N GLU A 22 -9.14 13.50 -6.20
CA GLU A 22 -9.01 14.69 -5.33
C GLU A 22 -9.05 14.34 -3.83
N SER A 23 -9.32 13.07 -3.50
CA SER A 23 -9.62 12.59 -2.15
C SER A 23 -8.73 11.41 -1.76
N GLY A 24 -7.45 11.50 -2.10
CA GLY A 24 -6.43 10.49 -1.83
C GLY A 24 -6.43 9.34 -2.84
N SER A 25 -5.25 8.79 -3.08
CA SER A 25 -4.99 7.60 -3.91
C SER A 25 -3.96 6.73 -3.19
N GLU A 26 -4.35 6.26 -2.02
CA GLU A 26 -3.41 5.75 -1.01
C GLU A 26 -2.66 4.50 -1.48
N ASP A 27 -3.35 3.60 -2.19
CA ASP A 27 -2.74 2.43 -2.79
C ASP A 27 -3.24 2.14 -4.21
N LEU A 28 -2.41 1.44 -4.99
CA LEU A 28 -2.70 1.08 -6.37
C LEU A 28 -1.97 -0.20 -6.79
N GLU A 29 -2.55 -0.92 -7.74
CA GLU A 29 -1.90 -2.08 -8.34
C GLU A 29 -2.15 -2.15 -9.84
N VAL A 30 -1.08 -2.46 -10.59
CA VAL A 30 -1.08 -2.53 -12.05
C VAL A 30 -1.03 -3.99 -12.48
N LEU A 31 -2.06 -4.43 -13.21
CA LEU A 31 -2.11 -5.74 -13.84
C LEU A 31 -1.12 -5.80 -15.01
N HIS A 32 -0.76 -7.03 -15.41
CA HIS A 32 0.15 -7.27 -16.53
C HIS A 32 -0.32 -6.68 -17.88
N ASN A 33 -1.62 -6.43 -18.04
CA ASN A 33 -2.22 -5.88 -19.25
C ASN A 33 -2.25 -4.34 -19.23
N GLY A 34 -1.74 -3.68 -18.20
CA GLY A 34 -1.70 -2.22 -18.07
C GLY A 34 -2.95 -1.60 -17.41
N LEU A 35 -3.91 -2.41 -16.97
CA LEU A 35 -5.01 -1.89 -16.14
C LEU A 35 -4.51 -1.65 -14.71
N ALA A 36 -4.82 -0.48 -14.16
CA ALA A 36 -4.47 -0.09 -12.80
C ALA A 36 -5.73 0.08 -11.94
N PHE A 37 -5.77 -0.62 -10.80
CA PHE A 37 -6.73 -0.36 -9.74
C PHE A 37 -6.16 0.68 -8.77
N ILE A 38 -7.01 1.58 -8.28
CA ILE A 38 -6.60 2.63 -7.34
C ILE A 38 -7.64 2.70 -6.21
N SER A 39 -7.21 2.59 -4.97
CA SER A 39 -8.06 2.84 -3.80
C SER A 39 -8.12 4.35 -3.52
N THR A 40 -9.31 4.88 -3.28
CA THR A 40 -9.50 6.33 -3.04
C THR A 40 -10.57 6.62 -2.00
N GLY A 41 -10.49 7.78 -1.35
CA GLY A 41 -11.46 8.22 -0.35
C GLY A 41 -11.26 7.58 1.03
N LEU A 42 -10.04 7.11 1.33
CA LEU A 42 -9.70 6.56 2.63
C LEU A 42 -9.98 7.57 3.75
N LYS A 43 -10.59 7.09 4.82
CA LYS A 43 -10.79 7.79 6.08
C LYS A 43 -10.11 7.01 7.17
N TYR A 44 -8.92 7.46 7.56
CA TYR A 44 -8.12 6.81 8.59
C TYR A 44 -7.94 7.73 9.79
N PRO A 45 -8.11 7.25 11.05
CA PRO A 45 -7.95 8.09 12.22
C PRO A 45 -6.58 8.76 12.31
N GLY A 46 -6.56 10.06 12.55
CA GLY A 46 -5.32 10.86 12.63
C GLY A 46 -4.79 11.36 11.29
N ILE A 47 -5.43 11.01 10.16
CA ILE A 47 -5.07 11.48 8.82
C ILE A 47 -6.09 12.51 8.33
N LYS A 48 -5.63 13.49 7.54
CA LYS A 48 -6.49 14.50 6.93
C LYS A 48 -7.47 13.85 5.96
N VAL A 49 -8.76 14.13 6.15
CA VAL A 49 -9.83 13.76 5.22
C VAL A 49 -10.33 15.01 4.50
N PHE A 50 -10.37 14.95 3.17
CA PHE A 50 -10.85 16.05 2.32
C PHE A 50 -12.36 15.95 2.04
N GLU A 51 -12.89 14.73 1.87
CA GLU A 51 -14.31 14.48 1.60
C GLU A 51 -14.94 13.53 2.64
N PRO A 52 -15.25 14.00 3.86
CA PRO A 52 -15.71 13.15 4.95
C PRO A 52 -17.08 12.50 4.70
N ASP A 53 -17.91 13.09 3.86
CA ASP A 53 -19.30 12.65 3.64
C ASP A 53 -19.46 11.67 2.47
N LYS A 54 -18.41 11.41 1.69
CA LYS A 54 -18.46 10.48 0.54
C LYS A 54 -17.86 9.12 0.90
N PRO A 55 -18.46 7.99 0.48
CA PRO A 55 -17.81 6.69 0.63
C PRO A 55 -16.56 6.62 -0.25
N GLY A 56 -15.62 5.75 0.12
CA GLY A 56 -14.46 5.49 -0.72
C GLY A 56 -14.82 4.64 -1.94
N LYS A 57 -13.87 4.52 -2.87
CA LYS A 57 -14.08 3.92 -4.19
C LYS A 57 -12.86 3.13 -4.63
N ILE A 58 -13.07 2.24 -5.60
CA ILE A 58 -12.00 1.69 -6.42
C ILE A 58 -12.12 2.31 -7.81
N LEU A 59 -11.05 2.92 -8.28
CA LEU A 59 -10.95 3.45 -9.64
C LEU A 59 -10.20 2.45 -10.52
N LEU A 60 -10.50 2.47 -11.81
CA LEU A 60 -9.79 1.77 -12.86
C LEU A 60 -9.21 2.79 -13.84
N MET A 61 -7.97 2.58 -14.25
CA MET A 61 -7.29 3.36 -15.27
C MET A 61 -6.58 2.43 -16.25
N ASP A 62 -6.66 2.72 -17.55
CA ASP A 62 -5.93 1.96 -18.58
C ASP A 62 -4.65 2.69 -18.95
N LEU A 63 -3.49 2.16 -18.52
CA LEU A 63 -2.18 2.77 -18.75
C LEU A 63 -1.67 2.63 -20.19
N ASN A 64 -2.39 1.92 -21.06
CA ASN A 64 -2.07 1.83 -22.48
C ASN A 64 -2.59 3.03 -23.27
N GLU A 65 -3.50 3.83 -22.69
CA GLU A 65 -4.01 5.06 -23.31
C GLU A 65 -2.96 6.19 -23.29
N GLU A 66 -2.99 7.07 -24.30
CA GLU A 66 -2.04 8.20 -24.40
C GLU A 66 -2.28 9.28 -23.32
N ASP A 67 -3.54 9.52 -22.95
CA ASP A 67 -3.96 10.43 -21.88
C ASP A 67 -4.98 9.70 -21.01
N PRO A 68 -4.52 8.79 -20.12
CA PRO A 68 -5.38 7.87 -19.41
C PRO A 68 -6.32 8.60 -18.46
N THR A 69 -7.56 8.12 -18.39
CA THR A 69 -8.59 8.65 -17.49
C THR A 69 -9.02 7.61 -16.46
N VAL A 70 -9.54 8.08 -15.33
CA VAL A 70 -10.05 7.20 -14.27
C VAL A 70 -11.54 6.98 -14.41
N LEU A 71 -11.95 5.73 -14.17
CA LEU A 71 -13.33 5.30 -14.07
C LEU A 71 -13.60 4.73 -12.68
N GLU A 72 -14.66 5.16 -12.02
CA GLU A 72 -15.15 4.50 -10.80
C GLU A 72 -15.75 3.13 -11.14
N LEU A 73 -15.20 2.05 -10.58
CA LEU A 73 -15.74 0.71 -10.76
C LEU A 73 -17.04 0.56 -9.98
N ARG A 74 -18.09 0.10 -10.66
CA ARG A 74 -19.35 -0.21 -9.99
C ARG A 74 -19.20 -1.51 -9.21
N ILE A 75 -19.44 -1.43 -7.90
CA ILE A 75 -19.47 -2.60 -7.03
C ILE A 75 -20.87 -3.23 -7.07
N THR A 76 -20.91 -4.56 -7.19
CA THR A 76 -22.14 -5.37 -7.19
C THR A 76 -22.04 -6.48 -6.15
N GLY A 77 -23.18 -7.06 -5.78
CA GLY A 77 -23.29 -8.07 -4.73
C GLY A 77 -24.31 -7.65 -3.68
N SER A 78 -25.30 -8.51 -3.40
CA SER A 78 -26.48 -8.12 -2.63
C SER A 78 -26.22 -7.84 -1.14
N ASN A 79 -25.10 -8.31 -0.61
CA ASN A 79 -24.79 -8.27 0.82
C ASN A 79 -23.66 -7.29 1.16
N PHE A 80 -23.16 -6.53 0.18
CA PHE A 80 -22.09 -5.57 0.39
C PHE A 80 -22.67 -4.19 0.73
N ASP A 81 -22.28 -3.63 1.88
CA ASP A 81 -22.67 -2.29 2.27
C ASP A 81 -21.71 -1.25 1.67
N LEU A 82 -22.09 -0.71 0.51
CA LEU A 82 -21.32 0.33 -0.16
C LEU A 82 -21.24 1.64 0.63
N SER A 83 -22.21 1.90 1.51
CA SER A 83 -22.29 3.19 2.22
C SER A 83 -21.20 3.36 3.29
N SER A 84 -20.74 2.24 3.87
CA SER A 84 -19.65 2.20 4.84
C SER A 84 -18.30 1.79 4.22
N PHE A 85 -18.23 1.63 2.89
CA PHE A 85 -17.00 1.25 2.21
C PHE A 85 -15.92 2.33 2.36
N ASN A 86 -14.77 1.90 2.89
CA ASN A 86 -13.65 2.77 3.24
C ASN A 86 -12.33 2.03 2.89
N PRO A 87 -11.99 1.95 1.59
CA PRO A 87 -10.86 1.18 1.09
C PRO A 87 -9.51 1.81 1.48
N HIS A 88 -8.54 0.94 1.72
CA HIS A 88 -7.16 1.24 2.10
C HIS A 88 -6.21 0.49 1.14
N GLY A 89 -5.27 -0.32 1.64
CA GLY A 89 -4.42 -1.18 0.81
C GLY A 89 -5.19 -2.20 -0.03
N ILE A 90 -4.66 -2.54 -1.19
CA ILE A 90 -5.26 -3.46 -2.16
C ILE A 90 -4.24 -4.50 -2.63
N SER A 91 -4.74 -5.68 -3.03
CA SER A 91 -3.90 -6.64 -3.73
C SER A 91 -4.66 -7.41 -4.80
N THR A 92 -4.03 -7.72 -5.92
CA THR A 92 -4.59 -8.55 -6.98
C THR A 92 -4.05 -9.97 -6.97
N PHE A 93 -4.90 -10.92 -7.40
CA PHE A 93 -4.49 -12.28 -7.71
C PHE A 93 -5.15 -12.72 -9.02
N THR A 94 -4.34 -13.11 -10.01
CA THR A 94 -4.83 -13.70 -11.26
C THR A 94 -4.72 -15.21 -11.17
N ASP A 95 -5.87 -15.89 -11.23
CA ASP A 95 -5.94 -17.35 -11.19
C ASP A 95 -5.57 -17.99 -12.55
N GLU A 96 -5.38 -19.31 -12.59
CA GLU A 96 -4.98 -20.05 -13.79
C GLU A 96 -5.97 -19.89 -14.96
N ASP A 97 -7.24 -19.61 -14.66
CA ASP A 97 -8.29 -19.34 -15.66
C ASP A 97 -8.35 -17.88 -16.12
N ASN A 98 -7.40 -17.05 -15.70
CA ASN A 98 -7.33 -15.59 -15.86
C ASN A 98 -8.43 -14.81 -15.11
N THR A 99 -9.14 -15.44 -14.16
CA THR A 99 -9.99 -14.69 -13.24
C THR A 99 -9.11 -13.76 -12.40
N VAL A 100 -9.40 -12.47 -12.46
CA VAL A 100 -8.75 -11.45 -11.62
C VAL A 100 -9.57 -11.27 -10.35
N TYR A 101 -8.94 -11.56 -9.22
CA TYR A 101 -9.43 -11.23 -7.90
C TYR A 101 -8.77 -9.93 -7.42
N LEU A 102 -9.57 -9.05 -6.83
CA LEU A 102 -9.10 -7.86 -6.13
C LEU A 102 -9.49 -8.01 -4.67
N LEU A 103 -8.49 -8.04 -3.79
CA LEU A 103 -8.67 -8.01 -2.35
C LEU A 103 -8.45 -6.57 -1.89
N VAL A 104 -9.36 -6.05 -1.07
CA VAL A 104 -9.32 -4.65 -0.63
C VAL A 104 -9.43 -4.60 0.89
N VAL A 105 -8.43 -4.03 1.55
CA VAL A 105 -8.55 -3.67 2.96
C VAL A 105 -9.61 -2.58 3.09
N SER A 106 -10.55 -2.75 4.02
CA SER A 106 -11.61 -1.78 4.26
C SER A 106 -11.83 -1.52 5.74
N HIS A 107 -12.25 -0.29 6.06
CA HIS A 107 -12.45 0.18 7.44
C HIS A 107 -13.88 0.66 7.74
N PRO A 108 -14.90 -0.20 7.61
CA PRO A 108 -16.28 0.16 7.91
C PRO A 108 -16.46 0.35 9.42
N ASP A 109 -17.00 1.50 9.84
CA ASP A 109 -17.26 1.83 11.25
C ASP A 109 -16.05 1.59 12.19
N LEU A 110 -14.85 1.99 11.76
CA LEU A 110 -13.57 1.80 12.49
C LEU A 110 -13.14 0.33 12.70
N LYS A 111 -13.83 -0.63 12.08
CA LYS A 111 -13.38 -2.03 12.03
C LYS A 111 -12.32 -2.19 10.94
N SER A 112 -11.79 -3.40 10.79
CA SER A 112 -10.92 -3.75 9.68
C SER A 112 -11.40 -5.06 9.05
N THR A 113 -11.48 -5.07 7.73
CA THR A 113 -11.93 -6.19 6.91
C THR A 113 -11.06 -6.30 5.67
N VAL A 114 -11.05 -7.48 5.05
CA VAL A 114 -10.59 -7.64 3.66
C VAL A 114 -11.78 -8.04 2.81
N GLU A 115 -12.10 -7.23 1.81
CA GLU A 115 -13.20 -7.45 0.89
C GLU A 115 -12.65 -8.12 -0.37
N LEU A 116 -13.15 -9.32 -0.68
CA LEU A 116 -12.77 -10.08 -1.86
C LEU A 116 -13.76 -9.78 -2.99
N PHE A 117 -13.24 -9.26 -4.10
CA PHE A 117 -13.98 -9.02 -5.32
C PHE A 117 -13.45 -9.88 -6.47
N LYS A 118 -14.35 -10.27 -7.38
CA LYS A 118 -13.99 -10.69 -8.74
C LYS A 118 -14.14 -9.51 -9.68
N PHE A 119 -13.09 -9.19 -10.43
CA PHE A 119 -13.14 -8.16 -11.45
C PHE A 119 -13.83 -8.71 -12.71
N GLN A 120 -14.75 -7.92 -13.25
CA GLN A 120 -15.48 -8.19 -14.49
C GLN A 120 -15.11 -7.08 -15.48
N GLU A 121 -14.13 -7.37 -16.34
CA GLU A 121 -13.48 -6.37 -17.20
C GLU A 121 -14.43 -5.77 -18.23
N GLU A 122 -15.25 -6.59 -18.90
CA GLU A 122 -16.19 -6.14 -19.92
C GLU A 122 -17.24 -5.17 -19.36
N GLU A 123 -17.79 -5.48 -18.18
CA GLU A 123 -18.77 -4.65 -17.50
C GLU A 123 -18.16 -3.51 -16.68
N LYS A 124 -16.83 -3.52 -16.50
CA LYS A 124 -16.09 -2.62 -15.61
C LYS A 124 -16.70 -2.60 -14.20
N THR A 125 -16.93 -3.79 -13.65
CA THR A 125 -17.52 -3.99 -12.31
C THR A 125 -16.68 -4.86 -11.40
N LEU A 126 -16.87 -4.65 -10.10
CA LEU A 126 -16.35 -5.53 -9.05
C LEU A 126 -17.51 -6.29 -8.45
N LEU A 127 -17.53 -7.62 -8.60
CA LEU A 127 -18.48 -8.50 -7.94
C LEU A 127 -17.94 -8.86 -6.56
N HIS A 128 -18.59 -8.36 -5.50
CA HIS A 128 -18.25 -8.74 -4.13
C HIS A 128 -18.58 -10.21 -3.89
N LEU A 129 -17.60 -10.96 -3.39
CA LEU A 129 -17.72 -12.38 -3.10
C LEU A 129 -17.75 -12.65 -1.60
N LYS A 130 -16.92 -11.96 -0.82
CA LYS A 130 -16.71 -12.28 0.58
C LYS A 130 -16.14 -11.11 1.37
N THR A 131 -16.62 -10.95 2.60
CA THR A 131 -15.99 -10.11 3.63
C THR A 131 -15.21 -11.00 4.59
N ILE A 132 -13.90 -10.81 4.63
CA ILE A 132 -12.98 -11.57 5.49
C ILE A 132 -12.70 -10.75 6.75
N LYS A 133 -12.86 -11.42 7.90
CA LYS A 133 -12.62 -10.88 9.24
C LYS A 133 -11.94 -11.95 10.08
N HIS A 134 -10.99 -11.55 10.92
CA HIS A 134 -10.37 -12.47 11.87
C HIS A 134 -9.84 -11.71 13.09
N LYS A 135 -9.74 -12.39 14.24
CA LYS A 135 -9.22 -11.79 15.49
C LYS A 135 -7.76 -11.33 15.39
N LEU A 136 -7.00 -11.86 14.43
CA LEU A 136 -5.61 -11.48 14.14
C LEU A 136 -5.52 -10.41 13.03
N LEU A 137 -6.66 -9.90 12.57
CA LEU A 137 -6.73 -8.82 11.58
C LEU A 137 -7.48 -7.59 12.14
N PRO A 138 -7.15 -7.11 13.36
CA PRO A 138 -7.88 -6.01 13.99
C PRO A 138 -7.67 -4.64 13.32
N LYS A 139 -6.52 -4.41 12.68
CA LYS A 139 -6.05 -3.09 12.21
C LYS A 139 -5.19 -3.23 10.97
N ILE A 140 -5.74 -3.85 9.92
CA ILE A 140 -5.00 -4.10 8.69
C ILE A 140 -4.67 -2.77 7.99
N ASN A 141 -3.46 -2.64 7.49
CA ASN A 141 -3.04 -1.52 6.66
C ASN A 141 -3.05 -1.94 5.18
N ASP A 142 -2.23 -2.93 4.85
CA ASP A 142 -2.07 -3.45 3.50
C ASP A 142 -1.98 -4.99 3.48
N ILE A 143 -2.14 -5.58 2.30
CA ILE A 143 -2.08 -7.03 2.04
C ILE A 143 -1.30 -7.36 0.76
N VAL A 144 -0.78 -8.58 0.67
CA VAL A 144 -0.32 -9.16 -0.59
C VAL A 144 -0.97 -10.51 -0.80
N ALA A 145 -1.74 -10.64 -1.88
CA ALA A 145 -2.45 -11.84 -2.24
C ALA A 145 -1.49 -12.91 -2.79
N VAL A 146 -1.68 -14.14 -2.32
CA VAL A 146 -0.97 -15.35 -2.77
C VAL A 146 -1.94 -16.45 -3.20
N GLY A 147 -3.21 -16.07 -3.36
CA GLY A 147 -4.33 -16.90 -3.78
C GLY A 147 -5.64 -16.10 -3.70
N PRO A 148 -6.77 -16.65 -4.17
CA PRO A 148 -8.05 -15.91 -4.22
C PRO A 148 -8.54 -15.45 -2.84
N GLU A 149 -8.26 -16.23 -1.79
CA GLU A 149 -8.57 -15.89 -0.39
C GLU A 149 -7.39 -16.19 0.55
N HIS A 150 -6.16 -16.05 0.03
CA HIS A 150 -4.91 -16.28 0.76
C HIS A 150 -4.03 -15.05 0.64
N PHE A 151 -3.55 -14.52 1.75
CA PHE A 151 -2.73 -13.30 1.73
C PHE A 151 -1.85 -13.18 2.97
N TYR A 152 -0.78 -12.41 2.86
CA TYR A 152 -0.15 -11.80 4.01
C TYR A 152 -0.75 -10.42 4.24
N ALA A 153 -0.87 -10.01 5.50
CA ALA A 153 -1.44 -8.73 5.90
C ALA A 153 -0.54 -8.08 6.95
N THR A 154 -0.41 -6.76 6.90
CA THR A 154 0.19 -5.96 7.97
C THR A 154 -0.91 -5.41 8.86
N ASN A 155 -0.77 -5.54 10.17
CA ASN A 155 -1.55 -4.74 11.11
C ASN A 155 -0.69 -3.58 11.58
N ASP A 156 -1.05 -2.34 11.25
CA ASP A 156 -0.25 -1.15 11.60
C ASP A 156 -0.21 -0.86 13.11
N HIS A 157 -1.18 -1.39 13.85
CA HIS A 157 -1.27 -1.28 15.30
C HIS A 157 -1.72 -2.61 15.92
N TYR A 158 -1.41 -2.80 17.19
CA TYR A 158 -1.95 -3.87 18.01
C TYR A 158 -3.34 -3.54 18.56
N PHE A 159 -3.55 -2.30 19.04
CA PHE A 159 -4.83 -1.89 19.61
C PHE A 159 -5.84 -1.48 18.54
N VAL A 160 -7.13 -1.77 18.76
CA VAL A 160 -8.22 -1.32 17.87
C VAL A 160 -8.72 0.08 18.23
N ASP A 161 -8.78 0.38 19.52
CA ASP A 161 -9.30 1.65 20.02
C ASP A 161 -8.39 2.82 19.60
N THR A 162 -8.98 3.84 18.97
CA THR A 162 -8.23 4.97 18.40
C THR A 162 -7.38 5.72 19.43
N TYR A 163 -7.86 5.84 20.67
CA TYR A 163 -7.10 6.50 21.73
C TYR A 163 -5.88 5.66 22.14
N LEU A 164 -6.04 4.33 22.22
CA LEU A 164 -4.93 3.42 22.48
C LEU A 164 -3.94 3.35 21.31
N THR A 165 -4.41 3.38 20.04
CA THR A 165 -3.51 3.43 18.88
C THR A 165 -2.65 4.68 18.87
N PHE A 166 -3.21 5.84 19.26
CA PHE A 166 -2.44 7.07 19.39
C PHE A 166 -1.30 6.93 20.40
N TRP A 167 -1.58 6.35 21.57
CA TRP A 167 -0.54 6.14 22.59
C TRP A 167 0.46 5.04 22.21
N GLU A 168 0.00 3.98 21.54
CA GLU A 168 0.87 2.93 21.00
C GLU A 168 1.94 3.53 20.08
N MET A 169 1.52 4.36 19.12
CA MET A 169 2.41 5.07 18.20
C MET A 169 3.27 6.12 18.93
N TYR A 170 2.66 6.96 19.79
CA TYR A 170 3.39 8.03 20.49
C TYR A 170 4.48 7.51 21.43
N LEU A 171 4.23 6.39 22.12
CA LEU A 171 5.20 5.74 23.00
C LEU A 171 6.22 4.87 22.25
N GLY A 172 6.03 4.65 20.94
CA GLY A 172 6.89 3.79 20.12
C GLY A 172 6.91 2.35 20.63
N LEU A 173 5.75 1.79 20.99
CA LEU A 173 5.68 0.44 21.58
C LEU A 173 6.12 -0.66 20.61
N ALA A 174 6.03 -0.40 19.30
CA ALA A 174 6.39 -1.32 18.24
C ALA A 174 5.71 -2.69 18.36
N TRP A 175 4.38 -2.71 18.58
CA TRP A 175 3.59 -3.94 18.72
C TRP A 175 2.86 -4.36 17.44
N SER A 176 3.08 -3.62 16.35
CA SER A 176 2.58 -3.98 15.02
C SER A 176 3.17 -5.33 14.55
N TYR A 177 2.41 -6.03 13.71
CA TYR A 177 2.70 -7.40 13.30
C TYR A 177 2.12 -7.74 11.93
N ALA A 178 2.72 -8.71 11.26
CA ALA A 178 2.25 -9.27 10.00
C ALA A 178 1.65 -10.67 10.22
N VAL A 179 0.60 -10.98 9.48
CA VAL A 179 -0.20 -12.20 9.57
C VAL A 179 -0.31 -12.84 8.21
N TYR A 180 -0.26 -14.17 8.16
CA TYR A 180 -0.75 -14.92 7.03
C TYR A 180 -2.19 -15.36 7.29
N TYR A 181 -3.07 -15.14 6.32
CA TYR A 181 -4.44 -15.59 6.32
C TYR A 181 -4.69 -16.62 5.22
N SER A 182 -5.39 -17.68 5.59
CA SER A 182 -6.09 -18.59 4.71
C SER A 182 -7.42 -19.00 5.36
N PRO A 183 -8.35 -19.63 4.63
CA PRO A 183 -9.60 -20.13 5.20
C PRO A 183 -9.40 -21.16 6.32
N ASN A 184 -8.31 -21.92 6.27
CA ASN A 184 -8.05 -23.05 7.16
C ASN A 184 -7.09 -22.71 8.31
N GLU A 185 -6.23 -21.71 8.10
CA GLU A 185 -5.16 -21.35 9.03
C GLU A 185 -4.90 -19.84 8.99
N VAL A 186 -4.77 -19.23 10.17
CA VAL A 186 -4.39 -17.83 10.32
C VAL A 186 -3.33 -17.72 11.41
N GLN A 187 -2.17 -17.17 11.08
CA GLN A 187 -1.00 -17.18 11.94
C GLN A 187 -0.21 -15.87 11.85
N VAL A 188 0.28 -15.40 13.00
CA VAL A 188 1.25 -14.29 13.05
C VAL A 188 2.59 -14.77 12.49
N MET A 189 3.09 -14.10 11.45
CA MET A 189 4.30 -14.49 10.73
C MET A 189 5.52 -13.66 11.12
N ALA A 190 5.31 -12.40 11.51
CA ALA A 190 6.35 -11.53 12.06
C ALA A 190 5.70 -10.52 12.99
N SER A 191 6.41 -10.04 14.01
CA SER A 191 5.88 -9.06 14.97
C SER A 191 7.02 -8.19 15.50
N GLY A 192 6.66 -7.10 16.17
CA GLY A 192 7.63 -6.19 16.76
C GLY A 192 7.97 -5.02 15.83
N PHE A 193 7.06 -4.65 14.93
CA PHE A 193 7.23 -3.51 14.03
C PHE A 193 6.76 -2.22 14.69
N ASP A 194 7.44 -1.13 14.41
CA ASP A 194 6.95 0.23 14.62
C ASP A 194 6.19 0.69 13.36
N PHE A 195 4.88 0.41 13.36
CA PHE A 195 3.95 0.72 12.27
C PHE A 195 4.28 -0.06 10.96
N ALA A 196 3.94 -1.35 10.90
CA ALA A 196 4.00 -2.11 9.65
C ALA A 196 2.91 -1.62 8.68
N ASN A 197 3.30 -1.30 7.46
CA ASN A 197 2.49 -0.62 6.46
C ASN A 197 2.47 -1.46 5.17
N GLY A 198 3.00 -0.97 4.05
CA GLY A 198 3.08 -1.70 2.79
C GLY A 198 3.69 -3.10 2.89
N ILE A 199 3.11 -4.05 2.17
CA ILE A 199 3.61 -5.42 2.08
C ILE A 199 3.52 -5.95 0.64
N ASN A 200 4.59 -6.58 0.16
CA ASN A 200 4.58 -7.17 -1.19
C ASN A 200 5.48 -8.41 -1.28
N ILE A 201 5.46 -9.10 -2.43
CA ILE A 201 6.14 -10.37 -2.64
C ILE A 201 7.03 -10.32 -3.90
N SER A 202 8.16 -11.03 -3.90
CA SER A 202 8.99 -11.17 -5.09
C SER A 202 8.24 -11.92 -6.21
N PRO A 203 8.56 -11.67 -7.49
CA PRO A 203 7.87 -12.33 -8.60
C PRO A 203 7.99 -13.86 -8.59
N ASP A 204 9.05 -14.40 -7.97
CA ASP A 204 9.26 -15.84 -7.80
C ASP A 204 8.64 -16.43 -6.52
N GLY A 205 7.94 -15.60 -5.73
CA GLY A 205 7.21 -16.01 -4.53
C GLY A 205 8.09 -16.42 -3.34
N LYS A 206 9.41 -16.16 -3.40
CA LYS A 206 10.39 -16.57 -2.38
C LYS A 206 10.68 -15.53 -1.31
N TYR A 207 10.37 -14.26 -1.55
CA TYR A 207 10.64 -13.18 -0.60
C TYR A 207 9.41 -12.33 -0.35
N VAL A 208 9.18 -11.98 0.91
CA VAL A 208 8.16 -11.00 1.32
C VAL A 208 8.87 -9.74 1.82
N TYR A 209 8.38 -8.59 1.39
CA TYR A 209 8.87 -7.27 1.75
C TYR A 209 7.85 -6.59 2.65
N ILE A 210 8.29 -6.04 3.79
CA ILE A 210 7.40 -5.33 4.72
C ILE A 210 8.01 -3.96 5.02
N ALA A 211 7.25 -2.89 4.77
CA ALA A 211 7.58 -1.54 5.21
C ALA A 211 7.29 -1.38 6.71
N GLU A 212 8.29 -0.94 7.47
CA GLU A 212 8.16 -0.50 8.85
C GLU A 212 8.31 1.03 8.86
N SER A 213 7.18 1.71 8.77
CA SER A 213 7.10 3.14 8.45
C SER A 213 7.84 3.98 9.47
N MET A 214 7.61 3.77 10.77
CA MET A 214 8.14 4.64 11.82
C MET A 214 9.61 4.36 12.15
N ALA A 215 10.10 3.16 11.82
CA ALA A 215 11.52 2.82 11.86
C ALA A 215 12.28 3.17 10.58
N HIS A 216 11.59 3.64 9.53
CA HIS A 216 12.16 4.00 8.23
C HIS A 216 12.87 2.80 7.55
N LYS A 217 12.28 1.60 7.62
CA LYS A 217 12.91 0.36 7.14
C LYS A 217 12.03 -0.43 6.20
N ILE A 218 12.65 -1.13 5.27
CA ILE A 218 12.03 -2.27 4.59
C ILE A 218 12.71 -3.53 5.07
N HIS A 219 11.91 -4.48 5.55
CA HIS A 219 12.35 -5.81 5.94
C HIS A 219 12.17 -6.77 4.77
N VAL A 220 13.16 -7.65 4.59
CA VAL A 220 13.10 -8.75 3.63
C VAL A 220 13.03 -10.05 4.41
N TYR A 221 12.00 -10.83 4.14
CA TYR A 221 11.81 -12.16 4.70
C TYR A 221 11.94 -13.21 3.61
N GLU A 222 12.60 -14.32 3.90
CA GLU A 222 12.46 -15.55 3.11
C GLU A 222 11.10 -16.18 3.40
N LYS A 223 10.35 -16.47 2.34
CA LYS A 223 9.07 -17.16 2.40
C LYS A 223 9.26 -18.63 2.08
N HIS A 224 8.80 -19.47 2.99
CA HIS A 224 8.91 -20.92 2.89
C HIS A 224 7.67 -21.54 2.25
N ALA A 225 7.78 -22.81 1.83
CA ALA A 225 6.68 -23.54 1.19
C ALA A 225 5.46 -23.75 2.12
N ASN A 226 5.67 -23.74 3.43
CA ASN A 226 4.64 -23.79 4.47
C ASN A 226 4.14 -22.39 4.88
N TRP A 227 4.38 -21.37 4.06
CA TRP A 227 3.95 -19.97 4.27
C TRP A 227 4.65 -19.22 5.40
N THR A 228 5.52 -19.85 6.17
CA THR A 228 6.24 -19.14 7.24
C THR A 228 7.29 -18.19 6.68
N LEU A 229 7.59 -17.14 7.45
CA LEU A 229 8.58 -16.13 7.11
C LEU A 229 9.79 -16.22 8.03
N THR A 230 11.00 -16.16 7.48
CA THR A 230 12.24 -16.00 8.26
C THR A 230 12.94 -14.70 7.88
N PRO A 231 13.34 -13.87 8.86
CA PRO A 231 13.98 -12.59 8.58
C PRO A 231 15.32 -12.83 7.86
N LEU A 232 15.54 -12.14 6.75
CA LEU A 232 16.77 -12.22 5.97
C LEU A 232 17.66 -10.98 6.19
N LYS A 233 17.09 -9.79 5.97
CA LYS A 233 17.79 -8.50 6.13
C LYS A 233 16.79 -7.35 6.25
N SER A 234 17.27 -6.20 6.68
CA SER A 234 16.54 -4.93 6.58
C SER A 234 17.33 -3.90 5.78
N LEU A 235 16.62 -2.93 5.22
CA LEU A 235 17.16 -1.79 4.49
C LEU A 235 16.70 -0.52 5.20
N ASP A 236 17.64 0.28 5.68
CA ASP A 236 17.34 1.59 6.26
C ASP A 236 17.21 2.66 5.18
N PHE A 237 16.31 3.61 5.46
CA PHE A 237 16.03 4.77 4.64
C PHE A 237 15.98 6.04 5.50
N ASP A 238 16.14 7.18 4.86
CA ASP A 238 16.02 8.51 5.50
C ASP A 238 14.70 9.17 5.09
N THR A 239 13.64 8.38 5.17
CA THR A 239 12.25 8.71 4.87
C THR A 239 11.35 7.66 5.51
N ILE A 240 10.12 8.02 5.82
CA ILE A 240 9.09 7.05 6.19
C ILE A 240 8.70 6.32 4.91
N VAL A 241 8.80 5.00 4.92
CA VAL A 241 8.37 4.14 3.82
C VAL A 241 6.92 3.72 4.05
N ASP A 242 6.13 3.71 2.99
CA ASP A 242 4.68 3.46 2.99
C ASP A 242 4.43 2.20 2.13
N ASN A 243 3.58 2.29 1.11
CA ASN A 243 3.27 1.17 0.21
C ASN A 243 4.46 0.74 -0.68
N ILE A 244 4.52 -0.57 -0.97
CA ILE A 244 5.56 -1.21 -1.79
C ILE A 244 4.91 -1.83 -3.01
N SER A 245 5.31 -1.42 -4.21
CA SER A 245 5.02 -2.13 -5.46
C SER A 245 6.26 -2.86 -5.96
N VAL A 246 6.06 -3.99 -6.64
CA VAL A 246 7.13 -4.83 -7.19
C VAL A 246 6.99 -4.88 -8.70
N ASP A 247 8.04 -4.52 -9.44
CA ASP A 247 8.05 -4.73 -10.89
C ASP A 247 8.11 -6.24 -11.20
N PRO A 248 7.10 -6.81 -11.89
CA PRO A 248 7.08 -8.24 -12.18
C PRO A 248 8.22 -8.68 -13.13
N VAL A 249 8.81 -7.76 -13.91
CA VAL A 249 9.86 -8.09 -14.89
C VAL A 249 11.23 -8.19 -14.23
N THR A 250 11.62 -7.20 -13.42
CA THR A 250 12.96 -7.16 -12.80
C THR A 250 12.98 -7.54 -11.33
N GLY A 251 11.83 -7.52 -10.65
CA GLY A 251 11.74 -7.62 -9.19
C GLY A 251 12.24 -6.36 -8.46
N ASP A 252 12.30 -5.21 -9.15
CA ASP A 252 12.68 -3.95 -8.51
C ASP A 252 11.53 -3.45 -7.62
N LEU A 253 11.87 -2.86 -6.46
CA LEU A 253 10.90 -2.26 -5.54
C LEU A 253 10.68 -0.78 -5.87
N TRP A 254 9.42 -0.39 -5.96
CA TRP A 254 8.93 0.98 -6.06
C TRP A 254 8.17 1.31 -4.78
N ILE A 255 8.61 2.31 -4.04
CA ILE A 255 8.14 2.53 -2.67
C ILE A 255 7.57 3.95 -2.55
N GLY A 256 6.31 4.06 -2.15
CA GLY A 256 5.73 5.33 -1.71
C GLY A 256 6.36 5.77 -0.39
N CYS A 257 6.71 7.05 -0.28
CA CYS A 257 7.50 7.58 0.82
C CYS A 257 6.94 8.90 1.32
N HIS A 258 7.01 9.10 2.64
CA HIS A 258 6.73 10.35 3.32
C HIS A 258 8.02 10.93 3.93
N PRO A 259 8.67 11.91 3.29
CA PRO A 259 9.96 12.43 3.74
C PRO A 259 9.91 13.01 5.16
N ASN A 260 8.78 13.64 5.51
CA ASN A 260 8.57 14.28 6.79
C ASN A 260 7.21 13.87 7.38
N GLY A 261 7.22 13.00 8.37
CA GLY A 261 6.01 12.47 9.00
C GLY A 261 5.19 13.53 9.72
N MET A 262 5.81 14.62 10.20
CA MET A 262 5.04 15.69 10.86
C MET A 262 4.04 16.32 9.90
N LYS A 263 4.41 16.50 8.63
CA LYS A 263 3.50 17.10 7.63
C LYS A 263 2.31 16.19 7.32
N VAL A 264 2.51 14.87 7.39
CA VAL A 264 1.47 13.86 7.12
C VAL A 264 0.51 13.71 8.30
N PHE A 265 1.04 13.47 9.50
CA PHE A 265 0.24 13.25 10.70
C PHE A 265 -0.37 14.54 11.28
N PHE A 266 0.21 15.70 10.96
CA PHE A 266 -0.26 17.02 11.39
C PHE A 266 -0.41 17.94 10.18
N TYR A 267 -1.38 17.62 9.33
CA TYR A 267 -1.64 18.36 8.10
C TYR A 267 -1.83 19.86 8.33
N ASP A 268 -1.04 20.65 7.60
CA ASP A 268 -1.12 22.10 7.52
C ASP A 268 -1.31 22.48 6.04
N PRO A 269 -2.42 23.13 5.64
CA PRO A 269 -2.63 23.54 4.26
C PRO A 269 -1.59 24.54 3.74
N GLU A 270 -0.92 25.31 4.62
CA GLU A 270 0.15 26.24 4.23
C GLU A 270 1.51 25.54 4.09
N ASN A 271 1.63 24.30 4.56
CA ASN A 271 2.85 23.49 4.49
C ASN A 271 2.52 22.00 4.33
N PRO A 272 1.90 21.60 3.21
CA PRO A 272 1.44 20.24 3.01
C PRO A 272 2.60 19.24 2.94
N PRO A 273 2.33 17.93 3.11
CA PRO A 273 3.27 16.87 2.78
C PRO A 273 3.86 17.10 1.39
N GLY A 274 5.17 16.94 1.28
CA GLY A 274 5.84 17.14 0.00
C GLY A 274 5.93 15.84 -0.79
N SER A 275 5.85 15.98 -2.11
CA SER A 275 5.99 14.92 -3.12
C SER A 275 7.11 15.25 -4.12
N GLU A 276 7.44 14.28 -4.96
CA GLU A 276 8.31 14.51 -6.12
C GLU A 276 7.42 14.90 -7.33
N GLY A 277 7.43 16.19 -7.71
CA GLY A 277 6.72 16.72 -8.88
C GLY A 277 6.29 18.19 -8.71
N GLU A 278 6.38 19.01 -9.76
CA GLU A 278 5.79 20.36 -9.75
C GLU A 278 4.26 20.25 -9.90
N GLY A 279 3.53 20.68 -8.88
CA GLY A 279 2.07 20.73 -8.88
C GLY A 279 1.53 20.56 -7.47
N THR A 280 0.74 21.51 -6.99
CA THR A 280 0.13 21.49 -5.67
C THR A 280 -0.65 20.20 -5.43
N ILE A 281 -0.27 19.51 -4.34
CA ILE A 281 -0.89 18.32 -3.75
C ILE A 281 -0.68 17.04 -4.57
N SER A 282 0.49 16.42 -4.41
CA SER A 282 0.62 14.96 -4.48
C SER A 282 1.18 14.44 -3.14
N HIS A 283 0.80 13.24 -2.68
CA HIS A 283 1.07 12.77 -1.31
C HIS A 283 2.14 11.68 -1.19
N GLN A 284 2.84 11.30 -2.25
CA GLN A 284 3.91 10.30 -2.16
C GLN A 284 5.15 10.66 -2.98
N VAL A 285 6.32 10.41 -2.38
CA VAL A 285 7.62 10.34 -3.07
C VAL A 285 7.89 8.91 -3.48
N VAL A 286 8.39 8.66 -4.68
CA VAL A 286 8.74 7.30 -5.13
C VAL A 286 10.22 7.05 -4.86
N CYS A 287 10.50 6.27 -3.82
CA CYS A 287 11.83 5.79 -3.52
C CYS A 287 12.12 4.51 -4.31
N GLN A 288 13.04 4.55 -5.27
CA GLN A 288 13.48 3.33 -5.95
C GLN A 288 14.81 2.83 -5.33
N LYS A 289 14.82 1.59 -4.85
CA LYS A 289 16.04 0.90 -4.42
C LYS A 289 16.08 -0.49 -5.01
N ARG A 290 16.92 -0.69 -6.03
CA ARG A 290 17.18 -2.01 -6.60
C ARG A 290 17.84 -2.91 -5.56
N VAL A 291 17.10 -3.92 -5.08
CA VAL A 291 17.63 -4.97 -4.21
C VAL A 291 18.36 -5.98 -5.10
N LYS A 292 19.63 -5.71 -5.45
CA LYS A 292 20.44 -6.71 -6.17
C LYS A 292 20.72 -7.90 -5.26
N GLU A 293 20.48 -9.11 -5.75
CA GLU A 293 21.06 -10.34 -5.21
C GLU A 293 22.58 -10.22 -5.21
N LYS A 294 23.18 -9.94 -4.06
CA LYS A 294 24.61 -10.14 -3.84
C LYS A 294 24.80 -10.84 -2.50
N LYS A 295 25.52 -11.97 -2.56
CA LYS A 295 26.17 -12.58 -1.39
C LYS A 295 27.08 -11.54 -0.73
N GLU A 296 26.74 -11.21 0.52
CA GLU A 296 27.49 -10.58 1.61
C GLU A 296 28.53 -9.47 1.33
N THR A 297 28.40 -8.33 2.02
CA THR A 297 29.30 -7.90 3.12
C THR A 297 28.77 -6.64 3.80
N ALA A 298 29.02 -6.53 5.11
CA ALA A 298 28.46 -5.52 6.00
C ALA A 298 28.94 -4.08 5.71
N GLY A 299 28.04 -3.12 5.97
CA GLY A 299 28.37 -1.69 6.09
C GLY A 299 28.49 -0.96 4.76
N THR A 300 27.38 -0.50 4.20
CA THR A 300 27.43 0.54 3.16
C THR A 300 26.21 1.43 3.27
N THR A 301 26.44 2.72 3.48
CA THR A 301 25.42 3.76 3.35
C THR A 301 25.19 3.98 1.85
N TYR A 302 24.01 3.61 1.36
CA TYR A 302 23.70 3.66 -0.07
C TYR A 302 22.99 4.97 -0.43
N LYS A 303 23.54 5.73 -1.38
CA LYS A 303 22.90 6.93 -1.95
C LYS A 303 21.86 6.53 -2.99
N MET A 304 20.72 7.24 -2.98
CA MET A 304 19.73 7.22 -4.07
C MET A 304 20.42 7.61 -5.39
N SER A 305 20.23 6.80 -6.44
CA SER A 305 20.76 7.07 -7.78
C SER A 305 19.63 7.47 -8.73
N LYS A 306 19.81 8.57 -9.45
CA LYS A 306 18.94 9.04 -10.54
C LYS A 306 18.87 8.02 -11.68
N TRP A 307 17.69 7.81 -12.26
CA TRP A 307 17.56 7.23 -13.58
C TRP A 307 16.57 7.99 -14.46
N SER A 308 16.88 7.98 -15.75
CA SER A 308 16.09 8.52 -16.84
C SER A 308 15.60 7.35 -17.68
N SER A 309 14.31 7.06 -17.65
CA SER A 309 13.66 6.23 -18.65
C SER A 309 12.50 7.01 -19.24
N ASN A 310 12.52 7.14 -20.57
CA ASN A 310 11.32 7.49 -21.32
C ASN A 310 10.28 6.41 -21.04
N ASN A 311 9.16 6.83 -20.46
CA ASN A 311 7.86 6.18 -20.29
C ASN A 311 7.43 6.23 -18.82
N PHE A 312 6.55 7.20 -18.55
CA PHE A 312 5.65 7.42 -17.42
C PHE A 312 6.06 6.88 -16.05
N THR A 313 6.28 7.80 -15.10
CA THR A 313 6.23 7.54 -13.67
C THR A 313 4.98 8.23 -13.12
N LEU A 314 4.11 7.45 -12.50
CA LEU A 314 2.85 7.92 -11.93
C LEU A 314 3.12 8.46 -10.51
N PHE A 315 2.65 9.68 -10.21
CA PHE A 315 2.65 10.29 -8.88
C PHE A 315 1.29 10.91 -8.62
N TYR A 316 0.65 10.64 -7.48
CA TYR A 316 -0.70 11.14 -7.20
C TYR A 316 -0.93 11.66 -5.78
N SER A 317 -2.02 12.43 -5.67
CA SER A 317 -2.58 13.15 -4.53
C SER A 317 -3.33 12.29 -3.53
#